data_AF-A0A1H3W743-F1
#
_entry.id   AF-A0A1H3W743-F1
#
_cell.length_a   1.000
_cell.length_b   1.000
_cell.length_c   1.000
_cell.angle_alpha   90.00
_cell.angle_beta   90.00
_cell.angle_gamma   90.00
#
_symmetry.space_group_name_H-M   'P 1'
#
loop_
_entity.id
_entity.type
_entity.pdbx_description
1 polymer ?
#
loop_
_entity_poly.entity_id
_entity_poly.type
_entity_poly.pdbx_seq_one_letter_code
_entity_poly.pdbx_strand_id
1 'polypeptide(L)'
;MTKHQLTEDVQGEYHYTVGPYAEPVLEIEPGDTVEVETHDAFGGAIETEDDLPSEVLGDYLNPQNGPIYVEGAEPGDALAITIESIEPRGPQPRGTTCTVPNFGGLSATDRTAMLHDPLPEIVKKLDVTTEGTVWNDDITIPYEPFIGTISTSPEINSVDALTPFKHGGNMDLPDVRPGNTVYLPVEVEGGYVYLGDCHAAQGDGELCGVAIEHPTNTTITVDVVEDWELTWPRLESDEFIMSIGSVRPMEDAARAAYADLIAWLADDYGFDEMEAYMLLTQVGHVRLGNMVDPNYTIGAGISKEYL
;
A
#
# COMPACT_ATOMS: atom_id res chain seq x y z
N MET A 1 18.86 15.94 -5.49
CA MET A 1 19.20 14.52 -5.28
C MET A 1 20.18 14.34 -4.14
N THR A 2 19.66 14.59 -2.96
CA THR A 2 20.17 14.23 -1.66
C THR A 2 19.58 12.87 -1.26
N LYS A 3 20.30 12.11 -0.43
CA LYS A 3 19.79 10.89 0.19
C LYS A 3 19.53 11.17 1.65
N HIS A 4 18.32 10.85 2.11
CA HIS A 4 17.86 10.99 3.49
C HIS A 4 17.66 9.62 4.12
N GLN A 5 17.67 9.58 5.45
CA GLN A 5 17.31 8.40 6.23
C GLN A 5 16.22 8.77 7.22
N LEU A 6 15.10 8.04 7.16
CA LEU A 6 14.02 8.09 8.13
C LEU A 6 14.12 6.84 9.01
N THR A 7 15.01 6.92 10.00
CA THR A 7 15.21 5.85 11.00
C THR A 7 14.11 5.88 12.05
N GLU A 8 14.01 4.83 12.87
CA GLU A 8 13.08 4.80 14.02
C GLU A 8 13.29 6.02 14.95
N ASP A 9 14.55 6.43 15.17
CA ASP A 9 14.90 7.61 15.98
C ASP A 9 14.42 8.94 15.36
N VAL A 10 14.44 9.05 14.02
CA VAL A 10 13.96 10.25 13.31
C VAL A 10 12.44 10.28 13.29
N GLN A 11 11.80 9.13 13.11
CA GLN A 11 10.34 8.99 13.15
C GLN A 11 9.78 9.36 14.52
N GLY A 12 10.37 8.84 15.60
CA GLY A 12 9.87 9.01 16.95
C GLY A 12 8.55 8.26 17.17
N GLU A 13 7.41 8.97 17.11
CA GLU A 13 6.09 8.37 17.29
C GLU A 13 5.50 7.94 15.94
N TYR A 14 4.98 6.71 15.88
CA TYR A 14 4.30 6.20 14.69
C TYR A 14 2.85 6.64 14.65
N HIS A 15 2.34 6.88 13.45
CA HIS A 15 0.95 7.28 13.24
C HIS A 15 0.09 6.09 12.83
N TYR A 16 -1.16 6.09 13.27
CA TYR A 16 -2.19 5.09 12.90
C TYR A 16 -3.38 5.74 12.18
N THR A 17 -3.18 6.99 11.77
CA THR A 17 -4.13 7.78 11.00
C THR A 17 -3.33 8.71 10.10
N VAL A 18 -3.77 8.85 8.86
CA VAL A 18 -3.14 9.66 7.81
C VAL A 18 -3.97 10.92 7.63
N GLY A 19 -3.36 12.08 7.81
CA GLY A 19 -4.04 13.37 7.69
C GLY A 19 -3.11 14.56 7.95
N PRO A 20 -3.66 15.79 7.94
CA PRO A 20 -2.88 17.01 7.89
C PRO A 20 -2.43 17.51 9.27
N TYR A 21 -2.64 16.72 10.32
CA TYR A 21 -2.55 17.17 11.70
C TYR A 21 -1.23 16.80 12.39
N ALA A 22 -0.47 15.85 11.83
CA ALA A 22 0.85 15.49 12.32
C ALA A 22 1.89 16.50 11.81
N GLU A 23 2.90 16.80 12.63
CA GLU A 23 4.05 17.60 12.20
C GLU A 23 4.96 16.73 11.32
N PRO A 24 5.50 17.26 10.20
CA PRO A 24 6.47 16.53 9.38
C PRO A 24 7.69 16.08 10.19
N VAL A 25 8.06 14.81 10.02
CA VAL A 25 9.26 14.22 10.63
C VAL A 25 10.51 14.41 9.75
N LEU A 26 10.30 14.69 8.46
CA LEU A 26 11.33 14.90 7.47
C LEU A 26 10.82 15.86 6.38
N GLU A 27 11.69 16.76 5.90
CA GLU A 27 11.45 17.63 4.75
C GLU A 27 12.45 17.27 3.64
N ILE A 28 11.99 17.14 2.40
CA ILE A 28 12.80 16.76 1.24
C ILE A 28 12.53 17.67 0.02
N GLU A 29 13.49 17.75 -0.90
CA GLU A 29 13.31 18.40 -2.21
C GLU A 29 12.83 17.37 -3.25
N PRO A 30 12.08 17.78 -4.29
CA PRO A 30 11.72 16.89 -5.39
C PRO A 30 12.94 16.22 -6.04
N GLY A 31 12.81 14.93 -6.30
CA GLY A 31 13.85 14.05 -6.80
C GLY A 31 14.76 13.45 -5.71
N ASP A 32 14.65 13.85 -4.44
CA ASP A 32 15.43 13.24 -3.37
C ASP A 32 15.02 11.79 -3.08
N THR A 33 15.95 11.03 -2.50
CA THR A 33 15.74 9.63 -2.09
C THR A 33 15.65 9.55 -0.57
N VAL A 34 14.74 8.72 -0.05
CA VAL A 34 14.60 8.44 1.39
C VAL A 34 14.70 6.93 1.62
N GLU A 35 15.61 6.50 2.49
CA GLU A 35 15.63 5.15 3.06
C GLU A 35 14.85 5.15 4.38
N VAL A 36 13.82 4.34 4.47
CA VAL A 36 12.83 4.34 5.56
C VAL A 36 12.92 3.02 6.33
N GLU A 37 13.14 3.11 7.64
CA GLU A 37 13.05 1.95 8.54
C GLU A 37 11.59 1.74 8.96
N THR A 38 10.94 0.73 8.39
CA THR A 38 9.54 0.40 8.68
C THR A 38 9.44 -0.67 9.77
N HIS A 39 8.31 -0.66 10.49
CA HIS A 39 7.88 -1.80 11.31
C HIS A 39 6.99 -2.75 10.49
N ASP A 40 6.76 -3.94 11.03
CA ASP A 40 5.68 -4.81 10.55
C ASP A 40 4.30 -4.22 10.92
N ALA A 41 3.23 -4.75 10.33
CA ALA A 41 1.83 -4.35 10.60
C ALA A 41 1.46 -4.30 12.09
N PHE A 42 2.18 -5.05 12.92
CA PHE A 42 1.87 -5.25 14.35
C PHE A 42 2.71 -4.37 15.27
N GLY A 43 3.62 -3.55 14.75
CA GLY A 43 4.57 -2.79 15.56
C GLY A 43 5.44 -3.69 16.46
N GLY A 44 5.67 -4.93 16.06
CA GLY A 44 6.39 -5.95 16.84
C GLY A 44 5.58 -6.61 17.98
N ALA A 45 4.26 -6.41 18.05
CA ALA A 45 3.42 -6.98 19.12
C ALA A 45 3.29 -8.51 19.07
N ILE A 46 3.45 -9.14 17.89
CA ILE A 46 3.49 -10.60 17.72
C ILE A 46 4.94 -11.08 17.70
N GLU A 47 5.36 -11.69 18.81
CA GLU A 47 6.73 -12.16 19.01
C GLU A 47 6.87 -13.67 18.72
N THR A 48 5.84 -14.46 19.04
CA THR A 48 5.89 -15.93 19.02
C THR A 48 4.66 -16.59 18.39
N GLU A 49 4.78 -17.86 17.99
CA GLU A 49 3.63 -18.64 17.47
C GLU A 49 2.61 -19.02 18.55
N ASP A 50 2.95 -18.85 19.83
CA ASP A 50 2.04 -19.08 20.96
C ASP A 50 1.18 -17.85 21.30
N ASP A 51 1.48 -16.69 20.70
CA ASP A 51 0.71 -15.47 20.91
C ASP A 51 -0.70 -15.60 20.30
N LEU A 52 -1.69 -15.07 21.01
CA LEU A 52 -3.05 -14.96 20.52
C LEU A 52 -3.26 -13.54 19.98
N PRO A 53 -3.49 -13.34 18.66
CA PRO A 53 -3.69 -12.02 18.09
C PRO A 53 -4.74 -11.19 18.84
N SER A 54 -5.83 -11.81 19.32
CA SER A 54 -6.87 -11.12 20.10
C SER A 54 -6.43 -10.62 21.48
N GLU A 55 -5.33 -11.14 22.04
CA GLU A 55 -4.80 -10.73 23.34
C GLU A 55 -3.65 -9.72 23.21
N VAL A 56 -2.84 -9.84 22.14
CA VAL A 56 -1.63 -9.01 21.96
C VAL A 56 -1.81 -7.85 21.00
N LEU A 57 -2.72 -7.96 20.02
CA LEU A 57 -3.01 -6.86 19.10
C LEU A 57 -4.04 -5.91 19.72
N GLY A 58 -3.82 -4.61 19.52
CA GLY A 58 -4.81 -3.58 19.78
C GLY A 58 -5.51 -3.13 18.49
N ASP A 59 -6.18 -1.98 18.57
CA ASP A 59 -6.84 -1.35 17.42
C ASP A 59 -5.87 -0.61 16.48
N TYR A 60 -4.58 -0.57 16.83
CA TYR A 60 -3.54 0.21 16.16
C TYR A 60 -2.66 -0.73 15.33
N LEU A 61 -3.01 -0.90 14.06
CA LEU A 61 -2.28 -1.69 13.06
C LEU A 61 -1.68 -0.79 11.98
N ASN A 62 -0.65 -1.29 11.31
CA ASN A 62 0.05 -0.63 10.20
C ASN A 62 0.68 0.70 10.65
N PRO A 63 1.66 0.67 11.58
CA PRO A 63 2.34 1.87 12.03
C PRO A 63 2.98 2.61 10.85
N GLN A 64 2.56 3.86 10.62
CA GLN A 64 3.00 4.68 9.49
C GLN A 64 4.27 5.46 9.83
N ASN A 65 5.27 5.37 8.95
CA ASN A 65 6.34 6.35 8.86
C ASN A 65 5.83 7.62 8.13
N GLY A 66 6.38 8.77 8.48
CA GLY A 66 5.95 10.09 7.98
C GLY A 66 5.28 10.96 9.04
N PRO A 67 4.65 12.09 8.66
CA PRO A 67 4.59 12.60 7.29
C PRO A 67 5.95 13.11 6.82
N ILE A 68 6.31 12.78 5.58
CA ILE A 68 7.42 13.41 4.87
C ILE A 68 6.85 14.58 4.06
N TYR A 69 7.37 15.78 4.29
CA TYR A 69 7.02 16.98 3.56
C TYR A 69 7.88 17.13 2.30
N VAL A 70 7.25 17.36 1.14
CA VAL A 70 7.93 17.55 -0.15
C VAL A 70 7.90 19.02 -0.55
N GLU A 71 9.03 19.68 -0.62
CA GLU A 71 9.11 21.10 -0.96
C GLU A 71 8.50 21.39 -2.35
N GLY A 72 7.61 22.38 -2.42
CA GLY A 72 6.99 22.83 -3.66
C GLY A 72 5.76 22.05 -4.12
N ALA A 73 5.37 20.96 -3.46
CA ALA A 73 4.12 20.27 -3.77
C ALA A 73 2.91 21.07 -3.27
N GLU A 74 1.98 21.41 -4.17
CA GLU A 74 0.77 22.18 -3.86
C GLU A 74 -0.51 21.39 -4.21
N PRO A 75 -1.66 21.69 -3.57
CA PRO A 75 -2.92 21.03 -3.90
C PRO A 75 -3.27 21.13 -5.39
N GLY A 76 -3.53 19.97 -6.02
CA GLY A 76 -3.73 19.84 -7.47
C GLY A 76 -2.57 19.22 -8.22
N ASP A 77 -1.40 19.12 -7.59
CA ASP A 77 -0.27 18.32 -8.09
C ASP A 77 -0.46 16.83 -7.78
N ALA A 78 0.46 16.02 -8.32
CA ALA A 78 0.66 14.65 -7.88
C ALA A 78 2.09 14.43 -7.38
N LEU A 79 2.27 13.56 -6.39
CA LEU A 79 3.59 13.04 -6.02
C LEU A 79 3.88 11.77 -6.80
N ALA A 80 5.03 11.73 -7.47
CA ALA A 80 5.57 10.53 -8.09
C ALA A 80 6.53 9.84 -7.11
N ILE A 81 6.15 8.67 -6.60
CA ILE A 81 6.94 7.93 -5.61
C ILE A 81 7.42 6.64 -6.25
N THR A 82 8.70 6.61 -6.63
CA THR A 82 9.37 5.44 -7.18
C THR A 82 9.90 4.57 -6.06
N ILE A 83 9.51 3.29 -6.05
CA ILE A 83 10.03 2.31 -5.10
C ILE A 83 11.35 1.77 -5.67
N GLU A 84 12.47 2.04 -5.02
CA GLU A 84 13.80 1.65 -5.47
C GLU A 84 14.18 0.25 -4.96
N SER A 85 13.95 -0.01 -3.66
CA SER A 85 14.24 -1.29 -3.03
C SER A 85 13.45 -1.49 -1.74
N ILE A 86 13.24 -2.75 -1.37
CA ILE A 86 12.65 -3.15 -0.09
C ILE A 86 13.48 -4.30 0.46
N GLU A 87 14.30 -4.03 1.48
CA GLU A 87 15.20 -5.03 2.08
C GLU A 87 14.70 -5.47 3.46
N PRO A 88 14.75 -6.77 3.80
CA PRO A 88 14.30 -7.25 5.11
C PRO A 88 15.22 -6.78 6.23
N ARG A 89 14.64 -6.29 7.33
CA ARG A 89 15.35 -5.75 8.51
C ARG A 89 15.17 -6.64 9.74
N GLY A 90 16.04 -6.51 10.75
CA GLY A 90 15.90 -7.21 12.04
C GLY A 90 16.41 -8.67 12.10
N PRO A 91 16.27 -9.35 13.25
CA PRO A 91 16.68 -10.74 13.46
C PRO A 91 15.65 -11.76 12.92
N GLN A 92 16.07 -12.99 12.60
CA GLN A 92 15.13 -14.08 12.26
C GLN A 92 14.55 -14.78 13.50
N PRO A 93 13.34 -15.37 13.40
CA PRO A 93 12.38 -15.21 12.31
C PRO A 93 11.74 -13.81 12.35
N ARG A 94 11.74 -13.10 11.21
CA ARG A 94 11.24 -11.72 11.12
C ARG A 94 9.87 -11.59 10.47
N GLY A 95 9.46 -12.60 9.70
CA GLY A 95 8.18 -12.62 9.02
C GLY A 95 7.07 -13.10 9.94
N THR A 96 5.88 -12.54 9.78
CA THR A 96 4.68 -12.94 10.50
C THR A 96 3.52 -13.06 9.51
N THR A 97 2.77 -14.15 9.58
CA THR A 97 1.40 -14.21 9.04
C THR A 97 0.51 -14.84 10.09
N CYS A 98 -0.75 -14.42 10.16
CA CYS A 98 -1.65 -14.93 11.18
C CYS A 98 -3.12 -14.88 10.75
N THR A 99 -3.96 -15.59 11.50
CA THR A 99 -5.41 -15.44 11.45
C THR A 99 -5.89 -14.66 12.66
N VAL A 100 -6.52 -13.52 12.41
CA VAL A 100 -7.07 -12.64 13.45
C VAL A 100 -8.58 -12.87 13.55
N PRO A 101 -9.16 -12.99 14.77
CA PRO A 101 -10.59 -13.20 14.92
C PRO A 101 -11.39 -12.07 14.29
N ASN A 102 -12.46 -12.43 13.58
CA ASN A 102 -13.34 -11.49 12.89
C ASN A 102 -12.65 -10.62 11.81
N PHE A 103 -11.56 -11.10 11.23
CA PHE A 103 -10.85 -10.46 10.12
C PHE A 103 -10.48 -11.49 9.03
N GLY A 104 -10.30 -11.03 7.79
CA GLY A 104 -10.01 -11.88 6.62
C GLY A 104 -11.21 -12.15 5.70
N GLY A 105 -10.93 -12.54 4.46
CA GLY A 105 -11.90 -12.59 3.36
C GLY A 105 -12.88 -13.77 3.40
N LEU A 106 -12.55 -14.85 4.13
CA LEU A 106 -13.40 -16.01 4.36
C LEU A 106 -13.89 -16.13 5.81
N SER A 107 -13.88 -15.02 6.54
CA SER A 107 -14.28 -14.93 7.95
C SER A 107 -15.54 -14.08 8.12
N ALA A 108 -16.18 -14.20 9.28
CA ALA A 108 -17.08 -13.13 9.72
C ALA A 108 -16.22 -11.88 9.98
N THR A 109 -16.78 -10.70 9.82
CA THR A 109 -16.13 -9.46 10.29
C THR A 109 -17.15 -8.55 10.97
N ASP A 110 -16.70 -7.44 11.54
CA ASP A 110 -17.59 -6.39 12.05
C ASP A 110 -18.46 -5.76 10.94
N ARG A 111 -17.95 -5.73 9.70
CA ARG A 111 -18.62 -5.21 8.50
C ARG A 111 -19.48 -6.27 7.80
N THR A 112 -18.94 -7.48 7.64
CA THR A 112 -19.67 -8.65 7.15
C THR A 112 -20.15 -9.45 8.35
N ALA A 113 -21.09 -8.84 9.08
CA ALA A 113 -21.55 -9.34 10.37
C ALA A 113 -22.31 -10.68 10.23
N MET A 114 -21.77 -11.72 10.85
CA MET A 114 -22.34 -13.05 10.90
C MET A 114 -22.42 -13.54 12.35
N LEU A 115 -23.11 -14.66 12.59
CA LEU A 115 -23.34 -15.20 13.94
C LEU A 115 -22.49 -16.45 14.27
N HIS A 116 -21.66 -16.93 13.35
CA HIS A 116 -20.78 -18.06 13.62
C HIS A 116 -19.58 -17.63 14.46
N ASP A 117 -18.99 -18.60 15.16
CA ASP A 117 -17.75 -18.39 15.91
C ASP A 117 -16.61 -17.97 14.96
N PRO A 118 -15.67 -17.12 15.41
CA PRO A 118 -14.53 -16.72 14.59
C PRO A 118 -13.67 -17.93 14.19
N LEU A 119 -12.90 -17.79 13.11
CA LEU A 119 -11.89 -18.78 12.75
C LEU A 119 -10.82 -18.90 13.85
N PRO A 120 -10.13 -20.06 13.96
CA PRO A 120 -9.06 -20.23 14.93
C PRO A 120 -7.97 -19.17 14.77
N GLU A 121 -7.39 -18.77 15.90
CA GLU A 121 -6.22 -17.92 15.97
C GLU A 121 -4.96 -18.75 15.77
N ILE A 122 -4.17 -18.40 14.76
CA ILE A 122 -2.94 -19.10 14.41
C ILE A 122 -1.93 -18.03 14.02
N VAL A 123 -0.76 -18.07 14.64
CA VAL A 123 0.40 -17.27 14.24
C VAL A 123 1.42 -18.21 13.60
N LYS A 124 2.05 -17.77 12.52
CA LYS A 124 3.21 -18.41 11.91
C LYS A 124 4.35 -17.43 11.81
N LYS A 125 5.50 -17.78 12.39
CA LYS A 125 6.74 -17.01 12.26
C LYS A 125 7.59 -17.59 11.13
N LEU A 126 8.14 -16.70 10.31
CA LEU A 126 8.77 -17.06 9.03
C LEU A 126 10.17 -16.48 8.93
N ASP A 127 11.10 -17.29 8.43
CA ASP A 127 12.41 -16.82 8.01
C ASP A 127 12.28 -16.16 6.64
N VAL A 128 12.41 -14.83 6.61
CA VAL A 128 12.29 -14.01 5.38
C VAL A 128 13.68 -13.51 4.97
N THR A 129 14.16 -13.91 3.79
CA THR A 129 15.39 -13.38 3.19
C THR A 129 15.13 -12.88 1.77
N THR A 130 16.10 -12.20 1.18
CA THR A 130 16.04 -11.79 -0.23
C THR A 130 16.08 -12.97 -1.20
N GLU A 131 16.42 -14.18 -0.74
CA GLU A 131 16.31 -15.41 -1.55
C GLU A 131 14.92 -16.05 -1.49
N GLY A 132 14.05 -15.60 -0.58
CA GLY A 132 12.70 -16.12 -0.39
C GLY A 132 12.32 -16.30 1.08
N THR A 133 11.08 -16.74 1.29
CA THR A 133 10.53 -17.07 2.60
C THR A 133 10.29 -18.57 2.71
N VAL A 134 10.87 -19.21 3.73
CA VAL A 134 10.67 -20.64 3.98
C VAL A 134 9.30 -20.85 4.63
N TRP A 135 8.34 -21.39 3.88
CA TRP A 135 7.00 -21.66 4.39
C TRP A 135 6.94 -22.99 5.18
N ASN A 136 7.56 -24.03 4.63
CA ASN A 136 7.75 -25.35 5.24
C ASN A 136 8.87 -26.12 4.51
N ASP A 137 9.07 -27.40 4.85
CA ASP A 137 10.11 -28.26 4.26
C ASP A 137 10.06 -28.41 2.73
N ASP A 138 8.89 -28.16 2.12
CA ASP A 138 8.63 -28.37 0.70
C ASP A 138 8.43 -27.06 -0.09
N ILE A 139 8.16 -25.95 0.60
CA ILE A 139 7.70 -24.69 -0.01
C ILE A 139 8.60 -23.53 0.43
N THR A 140 9.25 -22.93 -0.56
CA THR A 140 9.88 -21.61 -0.45
C THR A 140 9.11 -20.64 -1.34
N ILE A 141 8.59 -19.58 -0.75
CA ILE A 141 7.87 -18.51 -1.45
C ILE A 141 8.92 -17.51 -1.94
N PRO A 142 8.91 -17.10 -3.23
CA PRO A 142 9.79 -16.05 -3.72
C PRO A 142 9.65 -14.76 -2.91
N TYR A 143 10.75 -14.03 -2.72
CA TYR A 143 10.71 -12.70 -2.12
C TYR A 143 10.29 -11.69 -3.19
N GLU A 144 9.02 -11.32 -3.18
CA GLU A 144 8.40 -10.38 -4.11
C GLU A 144 7.82 -9.21 -3.29
N PRO A 145 8.69 -8.38 -2.68
CA PRO A 145 8.24 -7.44 -1.67
C PRO A 145 7.53 -6.23 -2.28
N PHE A 146 6.63 -5.66 -1.51
CA PHE A 146 5.90 -4.45 -1.86
C PHE A 146 5.45 -3.71 -0.60
N ILE A 147 4.98 -2.48 -0.77
CA ILE A 147 4.46 -1.64 0.32
C ILE A 147 2.94 -1.80 0.37
N GLY A 148 2.39 -2.24 1.50
CA GLY A 148 0.94 -2.36 1.73
C GLY A 148 0.27 -0.99 1.94
N THR A 149 0.88 -0.16 2.80
CA THR A 149 0.44 1.22 3.06
C THR A 149 1.35 2.26 2.42
N ILE A 150 0.82 3.04 1.48
CA ILE A 150 1.48 4.24 0.94
C ILE A 150 0.44 5.30 0.63
N SER A 151 0.64 6.53 1.08
CA SER A 151 -0.38 7.58 0.99
C SER A 151 0.17 9.00 1.05
N THR A 152 -0.67 9.94 0.63
CA THR A 152 -0.56 11.38 0.91
C THR A 152 -1.64 11.80 1.90
N SER A 153 -1.49 12.96 2.53
CA SER A 153 -2.54 13.48 3.42
C SER A 153 -3.75 13.99 2.62
N PRO A 154 -4.98 13.64 3.02
CA PRO A 154 -6.19 14.35 2.60
C PRO A 154 -6.19 15.82 3.07
N GLU A 155 -7.00 16.68 2.42
CA GLU A 155 -7.08 18.13 2.70
C GLU A 155 -7.44 18.43 4.17
N ILE A 156 -8.49 17.76 4.66
CA ILE A 156 -9.10 18.05 5.97
C ILE A 156 -9.38 16.80 6.80
N ASN A 157 -9.35 15.61 6.21
CA ASN A 157 -9.73 14.39 6.90
C ASN A 157 -8.50 13.75 7.57
N SER A 158 -8.77 12.86 8.52
CA SER A 158 -7.78 11.89 8.97
C SER A 158 -8.37 10.50 8.86
N VAL A 159 -7.74 9.65 8.06
CA VAL A 159 -8.20 8.29 7.73
C VAL A 159 -7.32 7.29 8.45
N ASP A 160 -7.89 6.27 9.08
CA ASP A 160 -7.11 5.24 9.76
C ASP A 160 -6.16 4.50 8.80
N ALA A 161 -5.01 4.05 9.31
CA ALA A 161 -3.96 3.43 8.51
C ALA A 161 -4.38 2.11 7.83
N LEU A 162 -5.51 1.52 8.24
CA LEU A 162 -6.05 0.28 7.67
C LEU A 162 -7.00 0.54 6.49
N THR A 163 -7.40 1.78 6.23
CA THR A 163 -8.41 2.09 5.21
C THR A 163 -7.77 2.67 3.94
N PRO A 164 -7.83 1.96 2.80
CA PRO A 164 -7.48 2.57 1.52
C PRO A 164 -8.61 3.46 0.98
N PHE A 165 -8.23 4.53 0.30
CA PHE A 165 -9.14 5.42 -0.42
C PHE A 165 -8.40 6.24 -1.50
N LYS A 166 -8.94 7.41 -1.87
CA LYS A 166 -8.36 8.29 -2.91
C LYS A 166 -6.94 8.78 -2.65
N HIS A 167 -6.55 8.86 -1.38
CA HIS A 167 -5.24 9.31 -0.92
C HIS A 167 -4.18 8.19 -0.93
N GLY A 168 -4.52 6.99 -1.40
CA GLY A 168 -3.74 5.78 -1.21
C GLY A 168 -4.23 5.02 0.03
N GLY A 169 -3.34 4.77 0.98
CA GLY A 169 -3.62 4.11 2.25
C GLY A 169 -3.27 2.63 2.18
N ASN A 170 -4.02 1.78 2.89
CA ASN A 170 -3.82 0.32 2.93
C ASN A 170 -4.27 -0.38 1.64
N MET A 171 -3.58 -0.11 0.55
CA MET A 171 -3.98 -0.60 -0.77
C MET A 171 -3.71 -2.08 -0.92
N ASP A 172 -2.65 -2.58 -0.26
CA ASP A 172 -2.21 -3.97 -0.31
C ASP A 172 -2.21 -4.50 -1.74
N LEU A 173 -1.56 -3.73 -2.61
CA LEU A 173 -1.49 -3.99 -4.03
C LEU A 173 -0.07 -4.47 -4.33
N PRO A 174 0.13 -5.77 -4.65
CA PRO A 174 1.47 -6.33 -4.87
C PRO A 174 2.32 -5.63 -5.95
N ASP A 175 1.68 -4.82 -6.80
CA ASP A 175 2.35 -4.02 -7.82
C ASP A 175 3.02 -2.74 -7.24
N VAL A 176 2.79 -2.34 -5.98
CA VAL A 176 3.51 -1.24 -5.27
C VAL A 176 4.90 -1.70 -4.82
N ARG A 177 5.70 -2.13 -5.79
CA ARG A 177 6.94 -2.89 -5.59
C ARG A 177 8.15 -2.20 -6.23
N PRO A 178 9.38 -2.65 -5.91
CA PRO A 178 10.58 -2.11 -6.53
C PRO A 178 10.53 -2.06 -8.06
N GLY A 179 10.94 -0.94 -8.63
CA GLY A 179 10.93 -0.64 -10.07
C GLY A 179 9.64 0.04 -10.58
N ASN A 180 8.60 0.14 -9.77
CA ASN A 180 7.36 0.83 -10.11
C ASN A 180 7.29 2.21 -9.43
N THR A 181 6.50 3.11 -10.02
CA THR A 181 6.19 4.43 -9.49
C THR A 181 4.70 4.50 -9.17
N VAL A 182 4.36 4.91 -7.94
CA VAL A 182 2.99 5.24 -7.55
C VAL A 182 2.81 6.75 -7.59
N TYR A 183 1.69 7.18 -8.18
CA TYR A 183 1.28 8.57 -8.23
C TYR A 183 0.12 8.81 -7.27
N LEU A 184 0.29 9.76 -6.36
CA LEU A 184 -0.68 10.09 -5.32
C LEU A 184 -1.11 11.56 -5.42
N PRO A 185 -2.40 11.87 -5.23
CA PRO A 185 -2.88 13.25 -5.28
C PRO A 185 -2.30 14.08 -4.13
N VAL A 186 -1.94 15.33 -4.43
CA VAL A 186 -1.61 16.32 -3.40
C VAL A 186 -2.87 17.10 -3.06
N GLU A 187 -3.31 17.01 -1.80
CA GLU A 187 -4.45 17.79 -1.28
C GLU A 187 -4.03 18.81 -0.20
N VAL A 188 -2.77 18.78 0.24
CA VAL A 188 -2.18 19.71 1.21
C VAL A 188 -0.80 20.15 0.76
N GLU A 189 -0.38 21.34 1.17
CA GLU A 189 0.98 21.83 0.94
C GLU A 189 2.01 20.82 1.47
N GLY A 190 2.94 20.43 0.61
CA GLY A 190 3.96 19.43 0.90
C GLY A 190 3.52 17.97 0.73
N GLY A 191 2.25 17.70 0.41
CA GLY A 191 1.66 16.38 0.14
C GLY A 191 1.55 15.43 1.34
N TYR A 192 2.51 15.47 2.26
CA TYR A 192 2.61 14.67 3.49
C TYR A 192 2.58 13.16 3.15
N VAL A 193 3.72 12.64 2.72
CA VAL A 193 3.86 11.22 2.38
C VAL A 193 3.94 10.36 3.64
N TYR A 194 3.13 9.32 3.67
CA TYR A 194 3.19 8.25 4.66
C TYR A 194 3.42 6.91 3.98
N LEU A 195 4.16 6.02 4.65
CA LEU A 195 4.33 4.64 4.22
C LEU A 195 4.61 3.71 5.40
N GLY A 196 4.31 2.43 5.22
CA GLY A 196 4.58 1.38 6.20
C GLY A 196 4.13 0.02 5.69
N ASP A 197 3.93 -0.93 6.59
CA ASP A 197 3.25 -2.20 6.29
C ASP A 197 3.83 -2.93 5.08
N CYS A 198 5.14 -3.21 5.12
CA CYS A 198 5.81 -3.88 4.01
C CYS A 198 5.65 -5.39 4.11
N HIS A 199 5.39 -6.02 2.96
CA HIS A 199 5.13 -7.44 2.86
C HIS A 199 6.23 -8.13 2.07
N ALA A 200 6.62 -9.34 2.48
CA ALA A 200 7.61 -10.14 1.76
C ALA A 200 7.01 -10.80 0.50
N ALA A 201 5.72 -11.11 0.56
CA ALA A 201 4.91 -11.64 -0.53
C ALA A 201 3.42 -11.59 -0.12
N GLN A 202 2.54 -11.43 -1.11
CA GLN A 202 1.09 -11.50 -0.94
C GLN A 202 0.44 -12.15 -2.17
N GLY A 203 -0.64 -12.90 -1.94
CA GLY A 203 -1.52 -13.36 -3.01
C GLY A 203 -2.69 -12.40 -3.24
N ASP A 204 -3.19 -12.32 -4.47
CA ASP A 204 -4.33 -11.47 -4.83
C ASP A 204 -5.52 -11.62 -3.85
N GLY A 205 -5.92 -10.51 -3.24
CA GLY A 205 -7.01 -10.40 -2.29
C GLY A 205 -6.64 -10.59 -0.82
N GLU A 206 -5.39 -10.95 -0.52
CA GLU A 206 -4.87 -11.07 0.85
C GLU A 206 -5.78 -11.96 1.74
N LEU A 207 -6.12 -13.14 1.23
CA LEU A 207 -7.29 -13.91 1.63
C LEU A 207 -7.53 -14.06 3.16
N CYS A 208 -6.49 -14.35 3.95
CA CYS A 208 -6.63 -14.56 5.40
C CYS A 208 -6.62 -13.28 6.22
N GLY A 209 -6.42 -12.12 5.58
CA GLY A 209 -6.34 -10.81 6.22
C GLY A 209 -4.92 -10.28 6.37
N VAL A 210 -3.91 -11.15 6.35
CA VAL A 210 -2.54 -10.78 6.71
C VAL A 210 -1.59 -11.45 5.73
N ALA A 211 -0.75 -10.66 5.07
CA ALA A 211 0.31 -11.14 4.20
C ALA A 211 1.50 -11.74 4.99
N ILE A 212 2.71 -11.68 4.44
CA ILE A 212 3.94 -11.99 5.17
C ILE A 212 4.55 -10.66 5.65
N GLU A 213 4.09 -10.22 6.81
CA GLU A 213 4.49 -8.98 7.46
C GLU A 213 5.94 -9.02 7.93
N HIS A 214 6.73 -8.00 7.62
CA HIS A 214 8.07 -7.87 8.21
C HIS A 214 8.61 -6.44 8.20
N PRO A 215 9.49 -6.08 9.15
CA PRO A 215 10.18 -4.80 9.11
C PRO A 215 11.15 -4.73 7.91
N THR A 216 11.28 -3.54 7.32
CA THR A 216 12.14 -3.31 6.15
C THR A 216 13.01 -2.07 6.28
N ASN A 217 14.06 -2.05 5.44
CA ASN A 217 14.64 -0.82 4.91
C ASN A 217 14.05 -0.61 3.50
N THR A 218 13.12 0.34 3.37
CA THR A 218 12.46 0.66 2.11
C THR A 218 13.05 1.95 1.53
N THR A 219 13.59 1.89 0.32
CA THR A 219 14.13 3.08 -0.36
C THR A 219 13.13 3.58 -1.40
N ILE A 220 12.75 4.85 -1.31
CA ILE A 220 11.89 5.54 -2.28
C ILE A 220 12.56 6.80 -2.82
N THR A 221 12.25 7.16 -4.06
CA THR A 221 12.52 8.50 -4.61
C THR A 221 11.20 9.21 -4.84
N VAL A 222 11.11 10.47 -4.38
CA VAL A 222 9.88 11.25 -4.43
C VAL A 222 10.09 12.48 -5.31
N ASP A 223 9.24 12.67 -6.30
CA ASP A 223 9.22 13.83 -7.19
C ASP A 223 7.81 14.45 -7.24
N VAL A 224 7.70 15.64 -7.83
CA VAL A 224 6.43 16.36 -7.99
C VAL A 224 6.08 16.46 -9.47
N VAL A 225 4.83 16.08 -9.79
CA VAL A 225 4.23 16.31 -11.11
C VAL A 225 3.26 17.48 -10.98
N GLU A 226 3.70 18.64 -11.45
CA GLU A 226 2.92 19.88 -11.40
C GLU A 226 1.66 19.80 -12.27
N ASP A 227 0.57 20.40 -11.79
CA ASP A 227 -0.69 20.57 -12.55
C ASP A 227 -1.32 19.24 -13.04
N TRP A 228 -1.16 18.14 -12.28
CA TRP A 228 -1.75 16.83 -12.62
C TRP A 228 -2.74 16.36 -11.55
N GLU A 229 -4.00 16.78 -11.71
CA GLU A 229 -5.06 16.50 -10.75
C GLU A 229 -5.50 15.02 -10.83
N LEU A 230 -5.21 14.26 -9.77
CA LEU A 230 -5.59 12.85 -9.66
C LEU A 230 -6.82 12.68 -8.78
N THR A 231 -7.80 11.90 -9.24
CA THR A 231 -8.94 11.49 -8.38
C THR A 231 -8.62 10.26 -7.55
N TRP A 232 -7.80 9.36 -8.08
CA TRP A 232 -7.41 8.09 -7.50
C TRP A 232 -5.91 7.89 -7.66
N PRO A 233 -5.27 7.05 -6.81
CA PRO A 233 -3.89 6.65 -7.03
C PRO A 233 -3.71 5.99 -8.39
N ARG A 234 -2.58 6.27 -9.03
CA ARG A 234 -2.14 5.62 -10.27
C ARG A 234 -0.80 4.96 -10.05
N LEU A 235 -0.45 4.03 -10.92
CA LEU A 235 0.80 3.29 -10.88
C LEU A 235 1.34 3.10 -12.28
N GLU A 236 2.65 3.23 -12.43
CA GLU A 236 3.35 3.00 -13.67
C GLU A 236 4.55 2.06 -13.43
N SER A 237 4.68 1.08 -14.33
CA SER A 237 5.87 0.23 -14.45
C SER A 237 6.51 0.42 -15.82
N ASP A 238 7.62 -0.25 -16.10
CA ASP A 238 8.19 -0.29 -17.45
C ASP A 238 7.24 -0.89 -18.51
N GLU A 239 6.26 -1.70 -18.10
CA GLU A 239 5.44 -2.51 -19.02
C GLU A 239 3.97 -2.06 -19.09
N PHE A 240 3.43 -1.45 -18.04
CA PHE A 240 2.01 -1.10 -17.96
C PHE A 240 1.76 0.17 -17.14
N ILE A 241 0.58 0.75 -17.33
CA ILE A 241 -0.01 1.75 -16.44
C ILE A 241 -1.25 1.16 -15.76
N MET A 242 -1.57 1.64 -14.56
CA MET A 242 -2.67 1.14 -13.73
C MET A 242 -3.32 2.26 -12.92
N SER A 243 -4.64 2.28 -12.86
CA SER A 243 -5.43 3.11 -11.94
C SER A 243 -5.95 2.27 -10.79
N ILE A 244 -5.97 2.81 -9.57
CA ILE A 244 -6.25 2.05 -8.35
C ILE A 244 -7.50 2.61 -7.67
N GLY A 245 -8.56 1.81 -7.62
CA GLY A 245 -9.82 2.16 -6.97
C GLY A 245 -10.01 1.41 -5.65
N SER A 246 -10.37 2.13 -4.59
CA SER A 246 -10.58 1.54 -3.27
C SER A 246 -11.91 1.94 -2.64
N VAL A 247 -12.88 1.02 -2.64
CA VAL A 247 -14.21 1.17 -2.03
C VAL A 247 -14.85 -0.20 -1.74
N ARG A 248 -16.04 -0.23 -1.15
CA ARG A 248 -16.94 -1.40 -1.15
C ARG A 248 -18.26 -1.07 -1.86
N PRO A 249 -18.89 -2.04 -2.54
CA PRO A 249 -18.44 -3.43 -2.78
C PRO A 249 -17.33 -3.52 -3.84
N MET A 250 -16.76 -4.72 -4.04
CA MET A 250 -15.59 -4.94 -4.91
C MET A 250 -15.81 -4.49 -6.36
N GLU A 251 -17.02 -4.65 -6.89
CA GLU A 251 -17.37 -4.19 -8.23
C GLU A 251 -17.34 -2.66 -8.36
N ASP A 252 -17.55 -1.91 -7.27
CA ASP A 252 -17.43 -0.45 -7.28
C ASP A 252 -15.95 -0.02 -7.21
N ALA A 253 -15.08 -0.80 -6.56
CA ALA A 253 -13.64 -0.60 -6.63
C ALA A 253 -13.13 -0.80 -8.07
N ALA A 254 -13.58 -1.85 -8.73
CA ALA A 254 -13.28 -2.09 -10.15
C ALA A 254 -13.83 -0.97 -11.06
N ARG A 255 -15.04 -0.47 -10.79
CA ARG A 255 -15.61 0.67 -11.54
C ARG A 255 -14.80 1.94 -11.36
N ALA A 256 -14.37 2.25 -10.13
CA ALA A 256 -13.53 3.39 -9.83
C ALA A 256 -12.19 3.30 -10.59
N ALA A 257 -11.51 2.15 -10.52
CA ALA A 257 -10.26 1.90 -11.21
C ALA A 257 -10.38 2.04 -12.73
N TYR A 258 -11.38 1.39 -13.36
CA TYR A 258 -11.56 1.47 -14.81
C TYR A 258 -12.03 2.84 -15.28
N ALA A 259 -12.90 3.52 -14.54
CA ALA A 259 -13.35 4.86 -14.90
C ALA A 259 -12.17 5.85 -14.88
N ASP A 260 -11.30 5.76 -13.87
CA ASP A 260 -10.08 6.57 -13.81
C ASP A 260 -9.10 6.21 -14.93
N LEU A 261 -8.90 4.92 -15.24
CA LEU A 261 -8.02 4.51 -16.34
C LEU A 261 -8.53 5.00 -17.70
N ILE A 262 -9.84 4.96 -17.94
CA ILE A 262 -10.43 5.48 -19.18
C ILE A 262 -10.21 6.99 -19.29
N ALA A 263 -10.41 7.73 -18.21
CA ALA A 263 -10.14 9.17 -18.18
C ALA A 263 -8.66 9.45 -18.45
N TRP A 264 -7.76 8.69 -17.81
CA TRP A 264 -6.31 8.81 -18.02
C TRP A 264 -5.91 8.59 -19.49
N LEU A 265 -6.45 7.54 -20.13
CA LEU A 265 -6.21 7.27 -21.54
C LEU A 265 -6.71 8.39 -22.45
N ALA A 266 -7.87 8.98 -22.13
CA ALA A 266 -8.44 10.07 -22.90
C ALA A 266 -7.62 11.36 -22.76
N ASP A 267 -7.28 11.72 -21.52
CA ASP A 267 -6.64 13.00 -21.18
C ASP A 267 -5.17 13.03 -21.64
N ASP A 268 -4.41 11.96 -21.37
CA ASP A 268 -2.95 11.98 -21.54
C ASP A 268 -2.47 11.23 -22.79
N TYR A 269 -3.25 10.27 -23.29
CA TYR A 269 -2.89 9.41 -24.44
C TYR A 269 -3.76 9.64 -25.68
N GLY A 270 -4.72 10.56 -25.63
CA GLY A 270 -5.49 11.02 -26.79
C GLY A 270 -6.53 10.02 -27.32
N PHE A 271 -6.96 9.07 -26.49
CA PHE A 271 -8.05 8.16 -26.83
C PHE A 271 -9.41 8.87 -26.84
N ASP A 272 -10.33 8.42 -27.71
CA ASP A 272 -11.75 8.67 -27.49
C ASP A 272 -12.23 7.84 -26.29
N GLU A 273 -13.02 8.43 -25.39
CA GLU A 273 -13.49 7.78 -24.15
C GLU A 273 -14.18 6.43 -24.42
N MET A 274 -15.05 6.38 -25.44
CA MET A 274 -15.80 5.16 -25.77
C MET A 274 -14.92 4.13 -26.49
N GLU A 275 -13.95 4.58 -27.27
CA GLU A 275 -12.93 3.71 -27.86
C GLU A 275 -12.05 3.08 -26.77
N ALA A 276 -11.54 3.87 -25.82
CA ALA A 276 -10.79 3.38 -24.66
C ALA A 276 -11.62 2.37 -23.86
N TYR A 277 -12.89 2.67 -23.59
CA TYR A 277 -13.78 1.74 -22.89
C TYR A 277 -13.96 0.41 -23.65
N MET A 278 -14.18 0.47 -24.97
CA MET A 278 -14.29 -0.74 -25.80
C MET A 278 -12.96 -1.50 -25.95
N LEU A 279 -11.82 -0.80 -25.91
CA LEU A 279 -10.50 -1.42 -25.96
C LEU A 279 -10.19 -2.15 -24.65
N LEU A 280 -10.43 -1.51 -23.50
CA LEU A 280 -10.10 -2.05 -22.19
C LEU A 280 -10.87 -3.33 -21.85
N THR A 281 -12.07 -3.54 -22.41
CA THR A 281 -12.73 -4.85 -22.27
C THR A 281 -12.04 -5.98 -23.05
N GLN A 282 -11.12 -5.68 -23.98
CA GLN A 282 -10.37 -6.67 -24.74
C GLN A 282 -8.96 -6.91 -24.17
N VAL A 283 -8.28 -5.83 -23.73
CA VAL A 283 -6.86 -5.87 -23.35
C VAL A 283 -6.57 -5.37 -21.93
N GLY A 284 -7.57 -4.82 -21.23
CA GLY A 284 -7.41 -4.40 -19.85
C GLY A 284 -7.21 -5.61 -18.93
N HIS A 285 -6.41 -5.42 -17.89
CA HIS A 285 -6.21 -6.41 -16.84
C HIS A 285 -6.59 -5.84 -15.47
N VAL A 286 -6.86 -6.73 -14.53
CA VAL A 286 -7.26 -6.39 -13.17
C VAL A 286 -6.31 -7.06 -12.20
N ARG A 287 -5.80 -6.29 -11.23
CA ARG A 287 -5.17 -6.79 -10.02
C ARG A 287 -6.14 -6.63 -8.85
N LEU A 288 -6.41 -7.72 -8.14
CA LEU A 288 -7.05 -7.65 -6.84
C LEU A 288 -5.96 -7.45 -5.78
N GLY A 289 -5.95 -6.26 -5.15
CA GLY A 289 -5.02 -5.94 -4.06
C GLY A 289 -5.46 -6.68 -2.80
N ASN A 290 -6.29 -6.04 -1.98
CA ASN A 290 -6.99 -6.68 -0.88
C ASN A 290 -8.50 -6.86 -1.11
N MET A 291 -9.08 -7.81 -0.37
CA MET A 291 -10.53 -7.91 -0.16
C MET A 291 -10.90 -8.14 1.32
N VAL A 292 -10.11 -7.60 2.23
CA VAL A 292 -10.24 -7.84 3.69
C VAL A 292 -10.46 -6.55 4.46
N ASP A 293 -9.83 -5.46 4.03
CA ASP A 293 -9.82 -4.16 4.68
C ASP A 293 -11.16 -3.44 4.69
N PRO A 294 -11.31 -2.38 5.51
CA PRO A 294 -12.44 -1.46 5.48
C PRO A 294 -13.00 -1.13 4.09
N ASN A 295 -12.11 -0.88 3.12
CA ASN A 295 -12.39 -0.76 1.68
C ASN A 295 -11.56 -1.79 0.91
N TYR A 296 -12.12 -2.35 -0.16
CA TYR A 296 -11.38 -3.28 -1.03
C TYR A 296 -10.65 -2.52 -2.12
N THR A 297 -9.50 -3.01 -2.54
CA THR A 297 -8.65 -2.34 -3.54
C THR A 297 -8.55 -3.16 -4.83
N ILE A 298 -8.83 -2.51 -5.96
CA ILE A 298 -8.68 -3.05 -7.30
C ILE A 298 -7.79 -2.13 -8.13
N GLY A 299 -6.77 -2.69 -8.77
CA GLY A 299 -6.00 -2.04 -9.82
C GLY A 299 -6.52 -2.43 -11.20
N ALA A 300 -6.85 -1.47 -12.05
CA ALA A 300 -7.18 -1.69 -13.47
C ALA A 300 -6.03 -1.17 -14.32
N GLY A 301 -5.46 -2.01 -15.19
CA GLY A 301 -4.29 -1.65 -15.97
C GLY A 301 -4.36 -2.01 -17.46
N ILE A 302 -3.42 -1.45 -18.21
CA ILE A 302 -3.21 -1.68 -19.64
C ILE A 302 -1.71 -1.70 -19.96
N SER A 303 -1.30 -2.62 -20.83
CA SER A 303 0.09 -2.69 -21.33
C SER A 303 0.44 -1.42 -22.11
N LYS A 304 1.64 -0.88 -21.89
CA LYS A 304 2.16 0.31 -22.57
C LYS A 304 2.32 0.11 -24.09
N GLU A 305 2.29 -1.12 -24.59
CA GLU A 305 2.31 -1.39 -26.03
C GLU A 305 1.07 -0.87 -26.77
N TYR A 306 -0.01 -0.60 -26.03
CA TYR A 306 -1.28 -0.09 -26.57
C TYR A 306 -1.45 1.42 -26.41
N LEU A 307 -0.49 2.13 -25.83
CA LEU A 307 -0.54 3.58 -25.57
C LEU A 307 0.00 4.41 -26.74
#